data_AF-A0A8C9TLL5-F1
#
_entry.id   AF-A0A8C9TLL5-F1
#
_cell.length_a   1.000
_cell.length_b   1.000
_cell.length_c   1.000
_cell.angle_alpha   90.00
_cell.angle_beta   90.00
_cell.angle_gamma   90.00
#
_symmetry.space_group_name_H-M   'P 1'
#
loop_
_entity.id
_entity.type
_entity.pdbx_description
1 polymer ?
#
loop_
_entity_poly.entity_id
_entity_poly.type
_entity_poly.pdbx_seq_one_letter_code
_entity_poly.pdbx_strand_id
1 'polypeptide(L)'
;MSLQWTAVATFLYAEVFAVLLLCVPFISPQRWHKIFKSRLVKAITTYGNTYFMVVIGILVFLLIDAFREVRKYSVTDKVDLSNNPVAIEHIHMKLFRAQRNEYIAGFALLLCLLLRRLATLLSQQATMMASNEAFKKQAEGASDAARKYMEENDKLQEKLRDAGIAVPDVGKKAGGGVEEENKKLNEEVKKLKDELDTTKQALQKSDSDVKAMKKQAENLTVEYDRLLEEHAKLQTKCDGQREKKSD
;
A
#
# COMPACT_ATOMS: atom_id res chain seq x y z
N MET A 1 8.05 42.69 6.51
CA MET A 1 8.23 41.60 5.52
C MET A 1 8.10 42.21 4.14
N SER A 2 8.79 41.71 3.12
CA SER A 2 8.48 42.14 1.75
C SER A 2 7.11 41.59 1.32
N LEU A 3 6.50 42.19 0.31
CA LEU A 3 5.18 41.78 -0.19
C LEU A 3 5.16 40.31 -0.63
N GLN A 4 6.23 39.83 -1.26
CA GLN A 4 6.39 38.42 -1.66
C GLN A 4 6.22 37.44 -0.49
N TRP A 5 6.95 37.64 0.62
CA TRP A 5 6.91 36.72 1.76
C TRP A 5 5.59 36.80 2.54
N THR A 6 4.91 37.95 2.47
CA THR A 6 3.56 38.11 3.02
C THR A 6 2.54 37.32 2.21
N ALA A 7 2.67 37.30 0.87
CA ALA A 7 1.83 36.47 0.00
C ALA A 7 2.04 34.97 0.26
N VAL A 8 3.29 34.51 0.38
CA VAL A 8 3.59 33.10 0.69
C VAL A 8 3.06 32.72 2.08
N ALA A 9 3.21 33.59 3.08
CA ALA A 9 2.65 33.33 4.41
C ALA A 9 1.12 33.24 4.40
N THR A 10 0.45 34.12 3.63
CA THR A 10 -1.01 34.07 3.47
C THR A 10 -1.45 32.78 2.79
N PHE A 11 -0.71 32.35 1.76
CA PHE A 11 -0.93 31.06 1.10
C PHE A 11 -0.78 29.89 2.08
N LEU A 12 0.30 29.87 2.87
CA LEU A 12 0.52 28.86 3.92
C LEU A 12 -0.66 28.81 4.91
N TYR A 13 -1.15 29.97 5.38
CA TYR A 13 -2.29 29.99 6.30
C TYR A 13 -3.57 29.45 5.67
N ALA A 14 -3.81 29.75 4.39
CA ALA A 14 -4.92 29.18 3.64
C ALA A 14 -4.80 27.65 3.52
N GLU A 15 -3.59 27.13 3.29
CA GLU A 15 -3.34 25.68 3.24
C GLU A 15 -3.58 25.01 4.59
N VAL A 16 -3.04 25.57 5.68
CA VAL A 16 -3.28 25.05 7.04
C VAL A 16 -4.77 25.01 7.33
N PHE A 17 -5.49 26.09 7.02
CA PHE A 17 -6.94 26.15 7.20
C PHE A 17 -7.65 25.06 6.38
N ALA A 18 -7.28 24.89 5.11
CA ALA A 18 -7.87 23.88 4.25
C ALA A 18 -7.57 22.45 4.71
N VAL A 19 -6.34 22.15 5.16
CA VAL A 19 -5.98 20.85 5.75
C VAL A 19 -6.80 20.59 7.01
N LEU A 20 -6.89 21.56 7.93
CA LEU A 20 -7.70 21.42 9.13
C LEU A 20 -9.16 21.13 8.78
N LEU A 21 -9.72 21.91 7.85
CA LEU A 21 -11.10 21.75 7.38
C LEU A 21 -11.34 20.37 6.74
N LEU A 22 -10.39 19.86 5.95
CA LEU A 22 -10.45 18.54 5.32
C LEU A 22 -10.30 17.39 6.32
N CYS A 23 -9.52 17.59 7.39
CA CYS A 23 -9.28 16.59 8.44
C CYS A 23 -10.39 16.54 9.51
N VAL A 24 -11.36 17.47 9.49
CA VAL A 24 -12.46 17.46 10.48
C VAL A 24 -13.32 16.20 10.30
N PRO A 25 -13.49 15.37 11.35
CA PRO A 25 -14.27 14.14 11.27
C PRO A 25 -15.79 14.37 11.12
N PHE A 26 -16.25 15.61 11.31
CA PHE A 26 -17.66 15.98 11.23
C PHE A 26 -18.22 15.98 9.81
N ILE A 27 -17.37 16.09 8.77
CA ILE A 27 -17.82 16.17 7.38
C ILE A 27 -17.64 14.80 6.74
N SER A 28 -18.75 14.09 6.52
CA SER A 28 -18.69 12.77 5.89
C SER A 28 -18.09 12.84 4.49
N PRO A 29 -17.34 11.80 4.05
CA PRO A 29 -16.77 11.72 2.71
C PRO A 29 -17.83 11.83 1.59
N GLN A 30 -19.08 11.46 1.85
CA GLN A 30 -20.20 11.64 0.92
C GLN A 30 -20.56 13.11 0.69
N ARG A 31 -20.49 13.97 1.73
CA ARG A 31 -20.72 15.42 1.58
C ARG A 31 -19.60 16.05 0.74
N TRP A 32 -18.37 15.66 1.04
CA TRP A 32 -17.20 16.02 0.23
C TRP A 32 -17.35 15.56 -1.21
N HIS A 33 -17.85 14.35 -1.47
CA HIS A 33 -18.13 13.86 -2.82
C HIS A 33 -19.02 14.82 -3.62
N LYS A 34 -20.10 15.30 -3.00
CA LYS A 34 -21.07 16.20 -3.64
C LYS A 34 -20.43 17.56 -3.96
N ILE A 35 -19.58 18.05 -3.06
CA ILE A 35 -18.80 19.28 -3.27
C ILE A 35 -17.76 19.07 -4.38
N PHE A 36 -17.03 17.95 -4.35
CA PHE A 36 -15.99 17.62 -5.34
C PHE A 36 -16.54 17.32 -6.73
N LYS A 37 -17.78 16.83 -6.84
CA LYS A 37 -18.46 16.59 -8.12
C LYS A 37 -19.11 17.86 -8.71
N SER A 38 -19.13 18.96 -7.95
CA SER A 38 -19.70 20.22 -8.42
C SER A 38 -18.94 20.78 -9.64
N ARG A 39 -19.63 21.58 -10.46
CA ARG A 39 -19.05 22.20 -11.67
C ARG A 39 -17.82 23.05 -11.34
N LEU A 40 -17.81 23.66 -10.14
CA LEU A 40 -16.74 24.51 -9.64
C LEU A 40 -15.46 23.70 -9.38
N VAL A 41 -15.58 22.53 -8.73
CA VAL A 41 -14.42 21.66 -8.50
C VAL A 41 -13.95 20.98 -9.78
N LYS A 42 -14.84 20.62 -10.71
CA LYS A 42 -14.41 20.12 -12.03
C LYS A 42 -13.56 21.15 -12.78
N ALA A 43 -13.96 22.42 -12.79
CA ALA A 43 -13.15 23.49 -13.37
C ALA A 43 -11.80 23.65 -12.66
N ILE A 44 -11.80 23.62 -11.32
CA ILE A 44 -10.56 23.64 -10.52
C ILE A 44 -9.71 22.40 -10.78
N THR A 45 -10.27 21.24 -11.08
CA THR A 45 -9.48 20.01 -11.31
C THR A 45 -8.80 20.02 -12.67
N THR A 46 -9.51 20.50 -13.71
CA THR A 46 -8.98 20.60 -15.08
C THR A 46 -7.82 21.59 -15.17
N TYR A 47 -7.95 22.78 -14.59
CA TYR A 47 -6.88 23.78 -14.58
C TYR A 47 -5.93 23.65 -13.38
N GLY A 48 -6.34 22.91 -12.35
CA GLY A 48 -5.62 22.79 -11.09
C GLY A 48 -4.32 22.01 -11.22
N ASN A 49 -4.20 21.08 -12.17
CA ASN A 49 -2.93 20.38 -12.37
C ASN A 49 -1.85 21.34 -12.89
N THR A 50 -2.18 22.16 -13.88
CA THR A 50 -1.28 23.17 -14.43
C THR A 50 -0.97 24.25 -13.40
N TYR A 51 -2.00 24.77 -12.72
CA TYR A 51 -1.82 25.76 -11.65
C TYR A 51 -0.94 25.22 -10.52
N PHE A 52 -1.17 23.98 -10.08
CA PHE A 52 -0.38 23.33 -9.04
C PHE A 52 1.09 23.18 -9.44
N MET A 53 1.39 22.77 -10.67
CA MET A 53 2.77 22.68 -11.15
C MET A 53 3.47 24.04 -11.16
N VAL A 54 2.76 25.10 -11.56
CA VAL A 54 3.29 26.47 -11.53
C VAL A 54 3.55 26.94 -10.10
N VAL A 55 2.60 26.72 -9.18
CA VAL A 55 2.74 27.08 -7.76
C VAL A 55 3.91 26.33 -7.11
N ILE A 56 4.04 25.03 -7.37
CA ILE A 56 5.18 24.23 -6.90
C ILE A 56 6.49 24.79 -7.47
N GLY A 57 6.54 25.11 -8.76
CA GLY A 57 7.73 25.73 -9.37
C GLY A 57 8.12 27.05 -8.68
N ILE A 58 7.15 27.91 -8.40
CA ILE A 58 7.37 29.18 -7.68
C ILE A 58 7.85 28.94 -6.25
N LEU A 59 7.21 28.01 -5.51
CA LEU A 59 7.59 27.69 -4.13
C LEU A 59 8.99 27.08 -4.06
N VAL A 60 9.36 26.21 -4.99
CA VAL A 60 10.72 25.65 -5.10
C VAL A 60 11.72 26.76 -5.39
N PHE A 61 11.43 27.67 -6.32
CA PHE A 61 12.31 28.79 -6.63
C PHE A 61 12.53 29.71 -5.41
N LEU A 62 11.45 30.05 -4.70
CA LEU A 62 11.53 30.86 -3.48
C LEU A 62 12.25 30.13 -2.34
N LEU A 63 12.08 28.81 -2.22
CA LEU A 63 12.80 27.99 -1.25
C LEU A 63 14.30 28.00 -1.54
N ILE A 64 14.70 27.87 -2.81
CA ILE A 64 16.12 27.96 -3.22
C ILE A 64 16.68 29.36 -2.94
N ASP A 65 15.93 30.43 -3.24
CA ASP A 65 16.38 31.79 -2.97
C ASP A 65 16.54 32.04 -1.47
N ALA A 66 15.57 31.61 -0.64
CA ALA A 66 15.69 31.67 0.81
C ALA A 66 16.88 30.85 1.33
N PHE A 67 17.08 29.63 0.82
CA PHE A 67 18.22 28.79 1.21
C PHE A 67 19.56 29.43 0.86
N ARG A 68 19.64 30.05 -0.32
CA ARG A 68 20.81 30.80 -0.76
C ARG A 68 21.04 32.03 0.12
N GLU A 69 19.97 32.73 0.51
CA GLU A 69 20.02 33.89 1.39
C GLU A 69 20.49 33.51 2.81
N VAL A 70 20.00 32.38 3.36
CA VAL A 70 20.46 31.81 4.63
C VAL A 70 21.94 31.44 4.56
N ARG A 71 22.38 30.70 3.53
CA ARG A 71 23.82 30.37 3.38
C ARG A 71 24.69 31.61 3.23
N LYS A 72 24.24 32.62 2.47
CA LYS A 72 24.98 33.87 2.25
C LYS A 72 25.25 34.59 3.57
N TYR A 73 24.21 34.77 4.39
CA TYR A 73 24.35 35.50 5.67
C TYR A 73 24.90 34.63 6.81
N SER A 74 24.84 33.30 6.71
CA SER A 74 25.40 32.38 7.71
C SER A 74 26.93 32.25 7.65
N VAL A 75 27.55 32.46 6.48
CA VAL A 75 29.01 32.28 6.29
C VAL A 75 29.80 33.59 6.48
N THR A 76 29.11 34.73 6.59
CA THR A 76 29.74 36.05 6.72
C THR A 76 30.41 36.29 8.08
N ASP A 77 30.20 35.41 9.08
CA ASP A 77 30.92 35.45 10.37
C ASP A 77 32.45 35.32 10.28
N LYS A 78 32.99 34.92 9.13
CA LYS A 78 34.45 34.72 8.93
C LYS A 78 35.20 35.92 8.37
N VAL A 79 34.53 37.02 8.01
CA VAL A 79 35.18 38.16 7.34
C VAL A 79 34.97 39.45 8.15
N ASP A 80 35.96 39.80 8.96
CA ASP A 80 36.22 41.12 9.59
C ASP A 80 35.01 41.97 9.99
N LEU A 81 34.00 41.36 10.62
CA LEU A 81 32.83 42.06 11.13
C LEU A 81 33.03 42.61 12.56
N SER A 82 34.20 42.37 13.17
CA SER A 82 34.50 42.73 14.57
C SER A 82 34.67 44.23 14.80
N ASN A 83 34.84 45.04 13.75
CA ASN A 83 35.18 46.46 13.86
C ASN A 83 33.96 47.40 13.89
N ASN A 84 32.73 46.88 13.69
CA ASN A 84 31.50 47.67 13.77
C ASN A 84 30.32 46.85 14.33
N PRO A 85 29.96 46.99 15.62
CA PRO A 85 28.91 46.20 16.25
C PRO A 85 27.52 46.36 15.57
N VAL A 86 27.26 47.52 14.96
CA VAL A 86 25.99 47.79 14.24
C VAL A 86 25.86 46.93 12.96
N ALA A 87 26.98 46.57 12.33
CA ALA A 87 26.99 45.74 11.12
C ALA A 87 26.68 44.26 11.43
N ILE A 88 27.15 43.76 12.58
CA ILE A 88 26.87 42.41 13.08
C ILE A 88 25.37 42.25 13.33
N GLU A 89 24.76 43.18 14.06
CA GLU A 89 23.32 43.14 14.36
C GLU A 89 22.47 43.13 13.08
N HIS A 90 22.85 43.93 12.08
CA HIS A 90 22.12 43.99 10.82
C HIS A 90 22.23 42.69 10.00
N ILE A 91 23.35 41.97 10.09
CA ILE A 91 23.53 40.66 9.44
C ILE A 91 22.72 39.58 10.16
N HIS A 92 22.76 39.53 11.49
CA HIS A 92 21.91 38.62 12.27
C HIS A 92 20.42 38.85 11.96
N MET A 93 19.97 40.10 11.88
CA MET A 93 18.58 40.41 11.50
C MET A 93 18.20 39.91 10.10
N LYS A 94 19.12 39.96 9.13
CA LYS A 94 18.91 39.41 7.78
C LYS A 94 18.91 37.90 7.77
N LEU A 95 19.79 37.26 8.56
CA LEU A 95 19.84 35.81 8.72
C LEU A 95 18.53 35.26 9.31
N PHE A 96 18.04 35.82 10.42
CA PHE A 96 16.77 35.41 11.02
C PHE A 96 15.58 35.60 10.07
N ARG A 97 15.61 36.68 9.27
CA ARG A 97 14.59 36.91 8.24
C ARG A 97 14.62 35.80 7.19
N ALA A 98 15.80 35.47 6.67
CA ALA A 98 15.95 34.42 5.66
C ALA A 98 15.57 33.04 6.20
N GLN A 99 15.95 32.71 7.43
CA GLN A 99 15.61 31.43 8.07
C GLN A 99 14.09 31.25 8.24
N ARG A 100 13.38 32.29 8.70
CA ARG A 100 11.91 32.25 8.79
C ARG A 100 11.26 32.10 7.40
N ASN A 101 11.78 32.80 6.40
CA ASN A 101 11.28 32.73 5.03
C ASN A 101 11.47 31.34 4.42
N GLU A 102 12.60 30.69 4.70
CA GLU A 102 12.87 29.30 4.33
C GLU A 102 11.82 28.36 4.94
N TYR A 103 11.55 28.48 6.25
CA TYR A 103 10.51 27.67 6.89
C TYR A 103 9.13 27.91 6.29
N ILE A 104 8.75 29.16 6.05
CA ILE A 104 7.44 29.48 5.45
C ILE A 104 7.31 28.84 4.07
N ALA A 105 8.30 28.98 3.18
CA ALA A 105 8.28 28.36 1.85
C ALA A 105 8.32 26.83 1.92
N GLY A 106 9.15 26.27 2.81
CA GLY A 106 9.28 24.82 2.97
C GLY A 106 8.01 24.17 3.50
N PHE A 107 7.38 24.76 4.53
CA PHE A 107 6.11 24.28 5.04
C PHE A 107 4.98 24.46 4.04
N ALA A 108 4.95 25.56 3.28
CA ALA A 108 3.95 25.77 2.24
C ALA A 108 4.08 24.71 1.15
N LEU A 109 5.30 24.44 0.67
CA LEU A 109 5.54 23.38 -0.30
C LEU A 109 5.06 22.02 0.22
N LEU A 110 5.45 21.66 1.44
CA LEU A 110 5.05 20.39 2.06
C LEU A 110 3.52 20.27 2.19
N LEU A 111 2.86 21.30 2.74
CA LEU A 111 1.42 21.32 2.92
C LEU A 111 0.68 21.31 1.59
N CYS A 112 1.19 21.98 0.56
CA CYS A 112 0.64 21.95 -0.78
C CYS A 112 0.58 20.52 -1.34
N LEU A 113 1.70 19.79 -1.23
CA LEU A 113 1.79 18.39 -1.65
C LEU A 113 0.83 17.50 -0.84
N LEU A 114 0.79 17.67 0.49
CA LEU A 114 -0.10 16.93 1.37
C LEU A 114 -1.57 17.20 1.05
N LEU A 115 -1.95 18.45 0.84
CA LEU A 115 -3.32 18.86 0.52
C LEU A 115 -3.78 18.28 -0.82
N ARG A 116 -2.91 18.29 -1.84
CA ARG A 116 -3.19 17.64 -3.14
C ARG A 116 -3.42 16.13 -2.96
N ARG A 117 -2.58 15.47 -2.16
CA ARG A 117 -2.71 14.04 -1.87
C ARG A 117 -4.01 13.75 -1.11
N LEU A 118 -4.32 14.51 -0.06
CA LEU A 118 -5.53 14.37 0.75
C LEU A 118 -6.80 14.56 -0.09
N ALA A 119 -6.87 15.62 -0.90
CA ALA A 119 -8.02 15.88 -1.76
C ALA A 119 -8.26 14.74 -2.76
N THR A 120 -7.19 14.18 -3.34
CA THR A 120 -7.28 13.05 -4.27
C THR A 120 -7.77 11.79 -3.58
N LEU A 121 -7.19 11.44 -2.42
CA LEU A 121 -7.60 10.28 -1.64
C LEU A 121 -9.06 10.39 -1.18
N LEU A 122 -9.47 11.57 -0.71
CA LEU A 122 -10.84 11.80 -0.26
C LEU A 122 -11.84 11.66 -1.41
N SER A 123 -11.50 12.16 -2.61
CA SER A 123 -12.32 11.98 -3.81
C SER A 123 -12.44 10.50 -4.24
N GLN A 124 -11.33 9.74 -4.16
CA GLN A 124 -11.34 8.30 -4.45
C GLN A 124 -12.19 7.53 -3.43
N GLN A 125 -11.96 7.78 -2.14
CA GLN A 125 -12.69 7.12 -1.05
C GLN A 125 -14.19 7.40 -1.13
N ALA A 126 -14.57 8.65 -1.42
CA ALA A 126 -15.94 9.06 -1.65
C ALA A 126 -16.61 8.31 -2.82
N THR A 127 -15.89 8.15 -3.94
CA THR A 127 -16.38 7.43 -5.12
C THR A 127 -16.59 5.94 -4.81
N MET A 128 -15.63 5.33 -4.10
CA MET A 128 -15.70 3.93 -3.67
C MET A 128 -16.83 3.68 -2.68
N MET A 129 -17.11 4.61 -1.77
CA MET A 129 -18.27 4.51 -0.88
C MET A 129 -19.58 4.58 -1.64
N ALA A 130 -19.70 5.49 -2.60
CA ALA A 130 -20.92 5.63 -3.40
C ALA A 130 -21.18 4.39 -4.29
N SER A 131 -20.14 3.82 -4.90
CA SER A 131 -20.28 2.58 -5.67
C SER A 131 -20.62 1.39 -4.78
N ASN A 132 -20.01 1.28 -3.60
CA ASN A 132 -20.32 0.20 -2.66
C ASN A 132 -21.78 0.28 -2.15
N GLU A 133 -22.29 1.48 -1.86
CA GLU A 133 -23.70 1.67 -1.51
C GLU A 133 -24.64 1.27 -2.66
N ALA A 134 -24.27 1.62 -3.91
CA ALA A 134 -25.05 1.24 -5.08
C ALA A 134 -25.03 -0.28 -5.31
N PHE A 135 -23.88 -0.94 -5.18
CA PHE A 135 -23.77 -2.40 -5.28
C PHE A 135 -24.53 -3.10 -4.18
N LYS A 136 -24.50 -2.59 -2.95
CA LYS A 136 -25.28 -3.14 -1.85
C LYS A 136 -26.78 -3.09 -2.15
N LYS A 137 -27.29 -1.94 -2.62
CA LYS A 137 -28.69 -1.80 -3.04
C LYS A 137 -29.05 -2.70 -4.23
N GLN A 138 -28.13 -2.87 -5.18
CA GLN A 138 -28.33 -3.75 -6.32
C GLN A 138 -28.41 -5.22 -5.89
N ALA A 139 -27.55 -5.65 -4.97
CA ALA A 139 -27.56 -7.00 -4.40
C ALA A 139 -28.86 -7.24 -3.61
N GLU A 140 -29.24 -6.31 -2.73
CA GLU A 140 -30.49 -6.38 -1.97
C GLU A 140 -31.71 -6.45 -2.91
N GLY A 141 -31.75 -5.59 -3.93
CA GLY A 141 -32.85 -5.60 -4.92
C GLY A 141 -32.92 -6.89 -5.74
N ALA A 142 -31.78 -7.47 -6.12
CA ALA A 142 -31.73 -8.75 -6.82
C ALA A 142 -32.16 -9.91 -5.90
N SER A 143 -31.74 -9.90 -4.63
CA SER A 143 -32.17 -10.88 -3.63
C SER A 143 -33.66 -10.79 -3.33
N ASP A 144 -34.21 -9.57 -3.22
CA ASP A 144 -35.65 -9.36 -3.03
C ASP A 144 -36.45 -9.80 -4.25
N ALA A 145 -35.97 -9.52 -5.47
CA ALA A 145 -36.61 -9.99 -6.70
C ALA A 145 -36.58 -11.52 -6.80
N ALA A 146 -35.44 -12.15 -6.48
CA ALA A 146 -35.32 -13.60 -6.42
C ALA A 146 -36.29 -14.20 -5.39
N ARG A 147 -36.38 -13.60 -4.19
CA ARG A 147 -37.33 -14.04 -3.15
C ARG A 147 -38.78 -13.95 -3.64
N LYS A 148 -39.16 -12.85 -4.30
CA LYS A 148 -40.50 -12.70 -4.89
C LYS A 148 -40.79 -13.74 -5.96
N TYR A 149 -39.84 -14.01 -6.86
CA TYR A 149 -40.02 -15.04 -7.88
C TYR A 149 -40.15 -16.44 -7.26
N MET A 150 -39.41 -16.74 -6.19
CA MET A 150 -39.56 -18.01 -5.46
C MET A 150 -40.95 -18.11 -4.83
N GLU A 151 -41.42 -17.06 -4.13
CA GLU A 151 -42.77 -17.04 -3.53
C GLU A 151 -43.90 -17.14 -4.57
N GLU A 152 -43.77 -16.47 -5.72
CA GLU A 152 -44.74 -16.55 -6.81
C GLU A 152 -44.75 -17.95 -7.45
N ASN A 153 -43.57 -18.55 -7.64
CA ASN A 153 -43.46 -19.90 -8.18
C ASN A 153 -44.09 -20.92 -7.22
N ASP A 154 -43.85 -20.79 -5.91
CA ASP A 154 -44.49 -21.65 -4.89
C ASP A 154 -46.02 -21.54 -4.92
N LYS A 155 -46.56 -20.31 -5.02
CA LYS A 155 -48.02 -20.08 -5.14
C LYS A 155 -48.60 -20.63 -6.43
N LEU A 156 -47.87 -20.52 -7.55
CA LEU A 156 -48.30 -21.08 -8.84
C LEU A 156 -48.31 -22.61 -8.79
N GLN A 157 -47.30 -23.23 -8.18
CA GLN A 157 -47.25 -24.68 -7.98
C GLN A 157 -48.39 -25.18 -7.08
N GLU A 158 -48.74 -24.44 -6.03
CA GLU A 158 -49.89 -24.77 -5.18
C GLU A 158 -51.20 -24.71 -5.97
N LYS A 159 -51.44 -23.64 -6.72
CA LYS A 159 -52.64 -23.50 -7.59
C LYS A 159 -52.74 -24.60 -8.66
N LEU A 160 -51.62 -24.99 -9.26
CA LEU A 160 -51.60 -26.07 -10.25
C LEU A 160 -51.90 -27.45 -9.63
N ARG A 161 -51.41 -27.69 -8.39
CA ARG A 161 -51.75 -28.90 -7.62
C ARG A 161 -53.24 -28.95 -7.27
N ASP A 162 -53.82 -27.85 -6.82
CA ASP A 162 -55.25 -27.75 -6.50
C ASP A 162 -56.14 -27.94 -7.74
N ALA A 163 -55.66 -27.54 -8.93
CA ALA A 163 -56.34 -27.75 -10.21
C ALA A 163 -56.22 -29.19 -10.77
N GLY A 164 -55.58 -30.12 -10.03
CA GLY A 164 -55.43 -31.52 -10.44
C GLY A 164 -54.46 -31.75 -11.60
N ILE A 165 -53.67 -30.75 -11.98
CA ILE A 165 -52.65 -30.84 -13.04
C ILE A 165 -51.36 -31.36 -12.40
N ALA A 166 -50.81 -32.46 -12.93
CA ALA A 166 -49.51 -32.97 -12.51
C ALA A 166 -48.42 -31.94 -12.85
N VAL A 167 -48.00 -31.18 -11.85
CA VAL A 167 -46.91 -30.21 -11.98
C VAL A 167 -45.61 -30.99 -12.19
N PRO A 168 -44.80 -30.69 -13.22
CA PRO A 168 -43.43 -31.17 -13.26
C PRO A 168 -42.75 -30.67 -11.99
N ASP A 169 -42.11 -31.56 -11.23
CA ASP A 169 -41.52 -31.26 -9.92
C ASP A 169 -40.25 -30.39 -10.06
N VAL A 170 -40.40 -29.21 -10.64
CA VAL A 170 -39.39 -28.17 -10.75
C VAL A 170 -39.71 -27.15 -9.66
N GLY A 171 -39.60 -27.55 -8.40
CA GLY A 171 -39.46 -26.55 -7.33
C GLY A 171 -39.96 -26.91 -5.93
N LYS A 172 -40.80 -27.93 -5.68
CA LYS A 172 -41.24 -28.22 -4.31
C LYS A 172 -40.42 -29.33 -3.63
N LYS A 173 -39.18 -28.95 -3.30
CA LYS A 173 -38.34 -29.34 -2.14
C LYS A 173 -36.86 -29.49 -2.54
N ALA A 174 -36.18 -28.35 -2.70
CA ALA A 174 -34.73 -28.25 -2.44
C ALA A 174 -34.39 -28.42 -0.94
N GLY A 175 -35.17 -29.21 -0.18
CA GLY A 175 -34.82 -29.71 1.14
C GLY A 175 -34.22 -31.12 1.10
N GLY A 176 -34.51 -31.91 0.06
CA GLY A 176 -33.87 -33.22 -0.13
C GLY A 176 -32.58 -33.13 -0.96
N GLY A 177 -32.63 -32.38 -2.07
CA GLY A 177 -31.48 -32.21 -2.97
C GLY A 177 -30.33 -31.41 -2.33
N VAL A 178 -30.62 -30.30 -1.65
CA VAL A 178 -29.58 -29.49 -0.99
C VAL A 178 -28.97 -30.21 0.21
N GLU A 179 -29.71 -31.10 0.90
CA GLU A 179 -29.16 -31.87 2.01
C GLU A 179 -28.34 -33.08 1.52
N GLU A 180 -28.76 -33.77 0.45
CA GLU A 180 -27.93 -34.79 -0.21
C GLU A 180 -26.71 -34.18 -0.91
N GLU A 181 -26.86 -33.04 -1.55
CA GLU A 181 -25.77 -32.33 -2.23
C GLU A 181 -24.83 -31.69 -1.21
N ASN A 182 -25.33 -31.14 -0.09
CA ASN A 182 -24.46 -30.76 1.04
C ASN A 182 -23.81 -31.97 1.70
N LYS A 183 -24.48 -33.12 1.83
CA LYS A 183 -23.86 -34.35 2.36
C LYS A 183 -22.76 -34.83 1.41
N LYS A 184 -23.01 -34.88 0.11
CA LYS A 184 -22.02 -35.23 -0.92
C LYS A 184 -20.87 -34.23 -0.98
N LEU A 185 -21.14 -32.93 -0.98
CA LEU A 185 -20.12 -31.87 -0.93
C LEU A 185 -19.32 -31.93 0.37
N ASN A 186 -19.95 -32.21 1.50
CA ASN A 186 -19.24 -32.32 2.78
C ASN A 186 -18.41 -33.62 2.86
N GLU A 187 -18.88 -34.71 2.25
CA GLU A 187 -18.12 -35.93 2.05
C GLU A 187 -16.92 -35.72 1.10
N GLU A 188 -17.10 -34.99 0.00
CA GLU A 188 -16.02 -34.62 -0.92
C GLU A 188 -15.02 -33.68 -0.27
N VAL A 189 -15.48 -32.66 0.48
CA VAL A 189 -14.61 -31.77 1.26
C VAL A 189 -13.83 -32.56 2.31
N LYS A 190 -14.45 -33.58 2.93
CA LYS A 190 -13.77 -34.44 3.89
C LYS A 190 -12.72 -35.33 3.21
N LYS A 191 -13.07 -35.98 2.10
CA LYS A 191 -12.13 -36.78 1.30
C LYS A 191 -10.96 -35.92 0.78
N LEU A 192 -11.23 -34.75 0.24
CA LEU A 192 -10.21 -33.82 -0.24
C LEU A 192 -9.32 -33.30 0.90
N LYS A 193 -9.87 -33.11 2.11
CA LYS A 193 -9.06 -32.78 3.30
C LYS A 193 -8.17 -33.94 3.74
N ASP A 194 -8.71 -35.16 3.77
CA ASP A 194 -7.95 -36.36 4.10
C ASP A 194 -6.84 -36.63 3.06
N GLU A 195 -7.13 -36.43 1.76
CA GLU A 195 -6.15 -36.46 0.68
C GLU A 195 -5.11 -35.34 0.79
N LEU A 196 -5.52 -34.13 1.17
CA LEU A 196 -4.60 -33.01 1.38
C LEU A 196 -3.68 -33.26 2.59
N ASP A 197 -4.20 -33.82 3.68
CA ASP A 197 -3.39 -34.13 4.86
C ASP A 197 -2.45 -35.31 4.62
N THR A 198 -2.90 -36.35 3.92
CA THR A 198 -2.04 -37.48 3.53
C THR A 198 -0.95 -37.06 2.54
N THR A 199 -1.28 -36.26 1.53
CA THR A 199 -0.28 -35.70 0.59
C THR A 199 0.69 -34.75 1.29
N LYS A 200 0.22 -33.93 2.23
CA LYS A 200 1.07 -33.06 3.05
C LYS A 200 2.00 -33.85 3.98
N GLN A 201 1.53 -34.92 4.59
CA GLN A 201 2.37 -35.83 5.39
C GLN A 201 3.41 -36.55 4.52
N ALA A 202 3.02 -37.03 3.34
CA ALA A 202 3.92 -37.65 2.38
C ALA A 202 5.00 -36.65 1.90
N LEU A 203 4.60 -35.40 1.62
CA LEU A 203 5.52 -34.33 1.23
C LEU A 203 6.49 -33.98 2.36
N GLN A 204 6.02 -33.87 3.61
CA GLN A 204 6.89 -33.64 4.76
C GLN A 204 7.89 -34.77 4.99
N LYS A 205 7.44 -36.03 4.85
CA LYS A 205 8.32 -37.20 4.93
C LYS A 205 9.37 -37.16 3.83
N SER A 206 8.96 -36.93 2.59
CA SER A 206 9.87 -36.80 1.45
C SER A 206 10.88 -35.66 1.64
N ASP A 207 10.46 -34.49 2.13
CA ASP A 207 11.36 -33.37 2.42
C ASP A 207 12.37 -33.70 3.53
N SER A 208 11.95 -34.46 4.55
CA SER A 208 12.86 -34.95 5.59
C SER A 208 13.86 -35.98 5.06
N ASP A 209 13.43 -36.88 4.16
CA ASP A 209 14.29 -37.87 3.52
C ASP A 209 15.31 -37.19 2.60
N VAL A 210 14.90 -36.18 1.82
CA VAL A 210 15.80 -35.39 0.97
C VAL A 210 16.84 -34.64 1.81
N LYS A 211 16.44 -34.04 2.93
CA LYS A 211 17.38 -33.38 3.86
C LYS A 211 18.35 -34.38 4.47
N ALA A 212 17.89 -35.56 4.86
CA ALA A 212 18.73 -36.63 5.39
C ALA A 212 19.73 -37.12 4.33
N MET A 213 19.27 -37.37 3.10
CA MET A 213 20.13 -37.77 1.98
C MET A 213 21.17 -36.70 1.65
N LYS A 214 20.79 -35.42 1.67
CA LYS A 214 21.72 -34.31 1.45
C LYS A 214 22.82 -34.28 2.51
N LYS A 215 22.46 -34.43 3.80
CA LYS A 215 23.42 -34.49 4.89
C LYS A 215 24.34 -35.72 4.79
N GLN A 216 23.79 -36.87 4.38
CA GLN A 216 24.60 -38.07 4.13
C GLN A 216 25.57 -37.87 2.97
N ALA A 217 25.14 -37.24 1.88
CA ALA A 217 26.00 -36.93 0.74
C ALA A 217 27.12 -35.94 1.12
N GLU A 218 26.79 -34.87 1.86
CA GLU A 218 27.78 -33.90 2.37
C GLU A 218 28.81 -34.59 3.26
N ASN A 219 28.38 -35.42 4.21
CA ASN A 219 29.29 -36.19 5.06
C ASN A 219 30.16 -37.16 4.25
N LEU A 220 29.59 -37.82 3.23
CA LEU A 220 30.34 -38.73 2.36
C LEU A 220 31.40 -37.98 1.56
N THR A 221 31.10 -36.79 1.04
CA THR A 221 32.08 -35.94 0.35
C THR A 221 33.24 -35.57 1.27
N VAL A 222 32.96 -35.19 2.52
CA VAL A 222 34.01 -34.86 3.51
C VAL A 222 34.91 -36.06 3.82
N GLU A 223 34.34 -37.26 4.01
CA GLU A 223 35.14 -38.47 4.24
C GLU A 223 35.94 -38.85 2.98
N TYR A 224 35.39 -38.61 1.79
CA TYR A 224 36.10 -38.85 0.54
C TYR A 224 37.30 -37.90 0.39
N ASP A 225 37.12 -36.61 0.67
CA ASP A 225 38.20 -35.60 0.65
C ASP A 225 39.28 -35.95 1.68
N ARG A 226 38.89 -36.36 2.89
CA ARG A 226 39.80 -36.82 3.93
C ARG A 226 40.60 -38.04 3.48
N LEU A 227 39.95 -39.03 2.87
CA LEU A 227 40.61 -40.24 2.38
C LEU A 227 41.59 -39.91 1.25
N LEU A 228 41.24 -38.98 0.35
CA LEU A 228 42.14 -38.48 -0.69
C LEU A 228 43.38 -37.80 -0.08
N GLU A 229 43.21 -36.98 0.97
CA GLU A 229 44.34 -36.40 1.69
C GLU A 229 45.22 -37.45 2.37
N GLU A 230 44.63 -38.43 3.05
CA GLU A 230 45.37 -39.52 3.69
C GLU A 230 46.14 -40.34 2.63
N HIS A 231 45.52 -40.61 1.48
CA HIS A 231 46.18 -41.28 0.35
C HIS A 231 47.35 -40.46 -0.19
N ALA A 232 47.19 -39.14 -0.37
CA ALA A 232 48.27 -38.25 -0.80
C ALA A 232 49.42 -38.18 0.23
N LYS A 233 49.11 -38.13 1.53
CA LYS A 233 50.10 -38.17 2.63
C LYS A 233 50.85 -39.50 2.69
N LEU A 234 50.19 -40.62 2.41
CA LEU A 234 50.84 -41.93 2.33
C LEU A 234 51.71 -42.06 1.07
N GLN A 235 51.24 -41.58 -0.07
CA GLN A 235 52.00 -41.60 -1.32
C GLN A 235 53.29 -40.79 -1.21
N THR A 236 53.21 -39.57 -0.67
CA THR A 236 54.41 -38.74 -0.39
C THR A 236 55.36 -39.38 0.63
N LYS A 237 54.86 -40.07 1.66
CA LYS A 237 55.72 -40.85 2.58
C LYS A 237 56.40 -42.03 1.89
N CYS A 238 55.70 -42.75 1.02
CA CYS A 238 56.27 -43.86 0.25
C CYS A 238 57.33 -43.36 -0.74
N ASP A 239 57.10 -42.23 -1.40
CA ASP A 239 58.06 -41.63 -2.33
C ASP A 239 59.29 -41.08 -1.59
N GLY A 240 59.10 -40.39 -0.46
CA GLY A 240 60.21 -39.94 0.40
C GLY A 240 60.98 -41.08 1.07
N GLN A 241 60.37 -42.24 1.30
CA GLN A 241 61.08 -43.46 1.72
C GLN A 241 61.87 -44.12 0.57
N ARG A 242 61.45 -43.95 -0.68
CA ARG A 242 62.25 -44.39 -1.84
C ARG A 242 63.47 -43.50 -2.02
N GLU A 243 63.33 -42.18 -1.89
CA GLU A 243 64.47 -41.24 -2.01
C GLU A 243 65.51 -41.43 -0.88
N LYS A 244 65.09 -41.69 0.36
CA LYS A 244 66.02 -42.01 1.48
C LYS A 244 66.74 -43.36 1.37
N LYS A 245 66.35 -44.22 0.42
CA LYS A 245 67.05 -45.48 0.13
C LYS A 245 68.04 -45.34 -1.04
N SER A 246 68.08 -44.17 -1.69
CA SER A 246 68.93 -43.89 -2.85
C SER A 246 70.06 -42.89 -2.60
N ASP A 247 70.23 -42.40 -1.36
CA ASP A 247 71.41 -41.68 -0.84
C ASP A 247 72.13 -42.53 0.21
#